data_AF-A0A852U915-F1
#
_entry.id   AF-A0A852U915-F1
#
_cell.length_a   1.000
_cell.length_b   1.000
_cell.length_c   1.000
_cell.angle_alpha   90.00
_cell.angle_beta   90.00
_cell.angle_gamma   90.00
#
_symmetry.space_group_name_H-M   'P 1'
#
loop_
_entity.id
_entity.type
_entity.pdbx_description
1 polymer ?
#
loop_
_entity_poly.entity_id
_entity_poly.type
_entity_poly.pdbx_seq_one_letter_code
_entity_poly.pdbx_strand_id
1 'polypeptide(L)'
;MAIDRTFDYLQWKFPWVTKMTQSVPVVLVESGTPIRQHMAKSHVDESDILSAARKSQGLSRMDQIDYAILERSGGISILPKSPAQQE
;
A
#
# COMPACT_ATOMS: atom_id res chain seq x y z
N MET A 1 -21.34 42.28 5.41
CA MET A 1 -19.97 41.75 5.22
C MET A 1 -19.70 40.72 6.31
N ALA A 2 -20.00 39.45 6.08
CA ALA A 2 -19.79 38.38 7.05
C ALA A 2 -19.69 37.03 6.32
N ILE A 3 -18.67 36.87 5.48
CA ILE A 3 -18.41 35.63 4.73
C ILE A 3 -16.96 35.18 4.88
N ASP A 4 -16.30 35.53 6.00
CA ASP A 4 -14.85 35.35 6.14
C ASP A 4 -14.40 34.27 7.12
N ARG A 5 -15.29 33.47 7.74
CA ARG A 5 -14.84 32.56 8.84
C ARG A 5 -15.53 31.21 8.95
N THR A 6 -16.03 30.63 7.86
CA THR A 6 -16.68 29.30 7.93
C THR A 6 -16.15 28.28 6.94
N PHE A 7 -15.10 28.59 6.16
CA PHE A 7 -14.54 27.63 5.20
C PHE A 7 -13.41 26.74 5.74
N ASP A 8 -12.98 26.91 6.99
CA ASP A 8 -11.95 26.05 7.59
C ASP A 8 -12.51 24.73 8.17
N TYR A 9 -13.81 24.61 8.40
CA TYR A 9 -14.40 23.40 8.98
C TYR A 9 -14.91 22.39 7.96
N LEU A 10 -15.16 22.80 6.71
CA LEU A 10 -15.83 21.94 5.72
C LEU A 10 -14.85 20.99 5.01
N GLN A 11 -13.55 21.16 5.20
CA GLN A 11 -12.54 20.27 4.61
C GLN A 11 -12.22 19.05 5.47
N TRP A 12 -12.64 19.01 6.75
CA TRP A 12 -12.21 17.98 7.70
C TRP A 12 -13.11 16.74 7.79
N LYS A 13 -14.13 16.62 6.93
CA LYS A 13 -15.07 15.48 6.94
C LYS A 13 -15.05 14.60 5.70
N PHE A 14 -14.09 14.80 4.80
CA PHE A 14 -14.00 14.05 3.56
C PHE A 14 -12.61 13.38 3.36
N PRO A 15 -12.30 12.30 4.10
CA PRO A 15 -11.12 11.46 3.86
C PRO A 15 -11.14 10.71 2.50
N TRP A 16 -12.16 10.94 1.65
CA TRP A 16 -12.24 10.40 0.30
C TRP A 16 -11.51 11.24 -0.78
N VAL A 17 -11.10 12.48 -0.50
CA VAL A 17 -10.46 13.39 -1.50
C VAL A 17 -8.92 13.35 -1.50
N THR A 18 -8.25 12.68 -0.56
CA THR A 18 -6.81 12.38 -0.70
C THR A 18 -6.50 11.32 -1.77
N LYS A 19 -7.54 10.91 -2.49
CA LYS A 19 -7.50 10.16 -3.73
C LYS A 19 -7.14 11.08 -4.91
N MET A 20 -5.94 11.66 -4.90
CA MET A 20 -5.32 12.17 -6.13
C MET A 20 -3.79 12.23 -6.01
N THR A 21 -3.18 11.10 -6.37
CA THR A 21 -1.97 10.99 -7.20
C THR A 21 -0.66 11.68 -6.78
N GLN A 22 0.38 10.84 -6.74
CA GLN A 22 1.82 11.14 -6.93
C GLN A 22 2.58 11.61 -5.68
N SER A 23 3.15 10.65 -4.91
CA SER A 23 4.59 10.66 -4.53
C SER A 23 4.97 9.78 -3.34
N VAL A 24 4.05 9.11 -2.65
CA VAL A 24 4.39 8.27 -1.50
C VAL A 24 4.24 6.78 -1.84
N PRO A 25 5.23 5.94 -1.49
CA PRO A 25 5.11 4.50 -1.62
C PRO A 25 3.95 3.99 -0.74
N VAL A 26 3.25 2.95 -1.22
CA VAL A 26 2.06 2.40 -0.56
C VAL A 26 2.32 0.97 -0.12
N VAL A 27 2.15 0.69 1.17
CA VAL A 27 2.24 -0.68 1.70
C VAL A 27 1.02 -1.49 1.27
N LEU A 28 1.21 -2.56 0.51
CA LEU A 28 0.17 -3.47 0.05
C LEU A 28 0.00 -4.69 0.96
N VAL A 29 1.09 -5.15 1.59
CA VAL A 29 1.11 -6.31 2.50
C VAL A 29 1.93 -5.94 3.73
N GLU A 30 1.44 -6.33 4.89
CA GLU A 30 2.13 -6.21 6.17
C GLU A 30 2.05 -7.54 6.93
N SER A 31 3.21 -8.04 7.35
CA SER A 31 3.42 -9.34 7.99
C SER A 31 2.66 -10.50 7.32
N GLY A 32 2.60 -10.52 6.00
CA GLY A 32 1.91 -11.55 5.21
C GLY A 32 0.40 -11.37 5.11
N THR A 33 -0.15 -10.26 5.61
CA THR A 33 -1.58 -9.90 5.50
C THR A 33 -1.77 -8.83 4.43
N PRO A 34 -2.53 -9.10 3.36
CA PRO A 34 -2.83 -8.09 2.34
C PRO A 34 -3.78 -7.01 2.84
N ILE A 35 -3.41 -5.74 2.63
CA ILE A 35 -4.21 -4.57 2.97
C ILE A 35 -5.15 -4.25 1.81
N ARG A 36 -6.32 -4.89 1.78
CA ARG A 36 -7.31 -4.80 0.69
C ARG A 36 -7.66 -3.36 0.29
N GLN A 37 -7.71 -2.44 1.25
CA GLN A 37 -8.01 -1.03 0.98
C GLN A 37 -6.93 -0.36 0.11
N HIS A 38 -5.66 -0.69 0.33
CA HIS A 38 -4.54 -0.13 -0.44
C HIS A 38 -4.46 -0.76 -1.83
N MET A 39 -4.65 -2.09 -1.89
CA MET A 39 -4.75 -2.85 -3.14
C MET A 39 -5.85 -2.31 -4.06
N ALA A 40 -7.06 -2.10 -3.52
CA ALA A 40 -8.19 -1.55 -4.28
C ALA A 40 -7.94 -0.10 -4.75
N LYS A 41 -7.27 0.72 -3.93
CA LYS A 41 -6.90 2.09 -4.30
C LYS A 41 -5.82 2.13 -5.39
N SER A 42 -4.92 1.16 -5.39
CA SER A 42 -3.80 1.07 -6.31
C SER A 42 -4.06 0.19 -7.55
N HIS A 43 -5.22 -0.46 -7.65
CA HIS A 43 -5.51 -1.44 -8.71
C HIS A 43 -4.45 -2.55 -8.78
N VAL A 44 -4.04 -3.06 -7.61
CA VAL A 44 -3.07 -4.16 -7.51
C VAL A 44 -3.75 -5.36 -6.87
N ASP A 45 -3.68 -6.51 -7.52
CA ASP A 45 -4.24 -7.76 -7.01
C ASP A 45 -3.20 -8.62 -6.29
N GLU A 46 -3.65 -9.63 -5.55
CA GLU A 46 -2.76 -10.57 -4.86
C GLU A 46 -1.83 -11.29 -5.85
N SER A 47 -2.31 -11.54 -7.08
CA SER A 47 -1.53 -12.11 -8.18
C SER A 47 -0.37 -11.24 -8.63
N ASP A 48 -0.52 -9.91 -8.62
CA ASP A 48 0.55 -8.98 -9.00
C ASP A 48 1.65 -8.98 -7.94
N ILE A 49 1.26 -8.98 -6.67
CA ILE A 49 2.17 -9.05 -5.53
C ILE A 49 2.95 -10.36 -5.57
N LEU A 50 2.26 -11.49 -5.75
CA LEU A 50 2.91 -12.81 -5.86
C LEU A 50 3.77 -12.92 -7.12
N SER A 51 3.38 -12.30 -8.23
CA SER A 51 4.21 -12.27 -9.44
C SER A 51 5.49 -11.47 -9.23
N ALA A 52 5.40 -10.32 -8.55
CA ALA A 52 6.57 -9.54 -8.15
C ALA A 52 7.47 -10.32 -7.19
N ALA A 53 6.87 -10.99 -6.19
CA ALA A 53 7.58 -11.79 -5.21
C ALA A 53 8.33 -12.97 -5.85
N ARG A 54 7.71 -13.64 -6.83
CA ARG A 54 8.38 -14.70 -7.63
C ARG A 54 9.56 -14.15 -8.41
N LYS A 55 9.38 -13.01 -9.09
CA LYS A 55 10.43 -12.41 -9.94
C LYS A 55 11.61 -11.88 -9.13
N SER A 56 11.37 -11.31 -7.95
CA SER A 56 12.39 -10.62 -7.17
C SER A 56 13.03 -11.50 -6.09
N GLN A 57 12.26 -12.36 -5.42
CA GLN A 57 12.72 -13.16 -4.27
C GLN A 57 12.46 -14.67 -4.41
N GLY A 58 11.83 -15.12 -5.51
CA GLY A 58 11.46 -16.53 -5.70
C GLY A 58 10.33 -17.02 -4.78
N LEU A 59 9.64 -16.12 -4.08
CA LEU A 59 8.58 -16.48 -3.14
C LEU A 59 7.26 -16.76 -3.85
N SER A 60 6.55 -17.80 -3.41
CA SER A 60 5.27 -18.21 -4.02
C SER A 60 4.07 -18.06 -3.10
N ARG A 61 4.29 -17.73 -1.82
CA ARG A 61 3.23 -17.63 -0.82
C ARG A 61 3.25 -16.27 -0.12
N MET A 62 2.06 -15.77 0.21
CA MET A 62 1.89 -14.48 0.87
C MET A 62 2.46 -14.48 2.31
N ASP A 63 2.37 -15.60 3.03
CA ASP A 63 2.89 -15.73 4.39
C ASP A 63 4.42 -15.61 4.49
N GLN A 64 5.12 -15.78 3.36
CA GLN A 64 6.57 -15.62 3.28
C GLN A 64 6.98 -14.15 3.05
N ILE A 65 6.02 -13.26 2.80
CA ILE A 65 6.25 -11.84 2.55
C ILE A 65 5.99 -11.09 3.85
N ASP A 66 6.99 -10.34 4.32
CA ASP A 66 6.79 -9.46 5.47
C ASP A 66 6.16 -8.15 5.02
N TYR A 67 6.75 -7.52 4.00
CA TYR A 67 6.21 -6.30 3.42
C TYR A 67 6.18 -6.36 1.90
N ALA A 68 5.09 -5.87 1.31
CA ALA A 68 5.03 -5.56 -0.11
C ALA A 68 4.72 -4.07 -0.27
N ILE A 69 5.56 -3.34 -1.00
CA ILE A 69 5.48 -1.89 -1.13
C ILE A 69 5.35 -1.54 -2.60
N LEU A 70 4.29 -0.82 -2.96
CA LEU A 70 4.13 -0.22 -4.27
C LEU A 70 4.94 1.08 -4.32
N GLU A 71 6.03 1.05 -5.08
CA GLU A 71 6.89 2.19 -5.30
C GLU A 71 6.23 3.23 -6.23
N ARG A 72 6.73 4.47 -6.17
CA ARG A 72 6.31 5.54 -7.09
C ARG A 72 6.50 5.19 -8.58
N SER A 73 7.47 4.32 -8.88
CA SER A 73 7.76 3.85 -10.23
C SER A 73 6.69 2.90 -10.78
N GLY A 74 5.76 2.43 -9.93
CA GLY A 74 4.81 1.36 -10.26
C GLY A 74 5.39 -0.05 -10.04
N GLY A 75 6.65 -0.16 -9.61
CA GLY A 75 7.23 -1.44 -9.18
C GLY A 75 6.74 -1.86 -7.81
N ILE A 76 6.66 -3.17 -7.57
CA ILE A 76 6.37 -3.72 -6.24
C ILE A 76 7.69 -4.23 -5.64
N SER A 77 8.14 -3.58 -4.57
CA SER A 77 9.25 -4.02 -3.73
C SER A 77 8.75 -5.07 -2.74
N ILE A 78 9.45 -6.20 -2.63
CA ILE A 78 9.08 -7.30 -1.75
C ILE A 78 10.15 -7.50 -0.70
N LEU A 79 9.76 -7.44 0.56
CA LEU A 79 10.58 -7.79 1.70
C LEU A 79 10.19 -9.20 2.18
N PRO A 80 11.06 -10.20 2.04
CA PRO A 80 10.78 -11.55 2.55
C PRO A 80 10.77 -11.54 4.08
N LYS A 81 9.95 -12.40 4.70
CA LYS A 81 10.10 -12.72 6.12
C LYS A 81 11.43 -13.42 6.32
N SER A 82 12.31 -12.86 7.15
CA SER A 82 13.54 -13.54 7.53
C SER A 82 13.19 -14.81 8.30
N PRO A 83 13.78 -15.98 7.96
CA PRO A 83 13.65 -17.18 8.77
C PRO A 83 14.26 -17.01 10.19
N ALA A 84 15.03 -15.94 10.42
CA ALA A 84 15.68 -15.60 11.69
C ALA A 84 14.85 -14.67 12.61
N GLN A 85 13.61 -14.34 12.27
CA GLN A 85 12.70 -13.56 13.14
C GLN A 85 11.63 -14.44 13.81
N GLN A 86 11.86 -15.77 13.79
CA GLN A 86 11.14 -16.76 14.57
C GLN A 86 12.10 -17.31 15.64
N GLU A 87 12.55 -16.45 16.55
CA GLU A 87 13.22 -16.85 17.81
C GLU A 87 12.42 -16.34 19.00
#